data_AF-A0A6P6XKG1-F1
#
_entry.id   AF-A0A6P6XKG1-F1
#
_cell.length_a   1.000
_cell.length_b   1.000
_cell.length_c   1.000
_cell.angle_alpha   90.00
_cell.angle_beta   90.00
_cell.angle_gamma   90.00
#
_symmetry.space_group_name_H-M   'P 1'
#
loop_
_entity.id
_entity.type
_entity.pdbx_description
1 polymer ?
#
loop_
_entity_poly.entity_id
_entity_poly.type
_entity_poly.pdbx_seq_one_letter_code
_entity_poly.pdbx_strand_id
1 'polypeptide(L)'
;MVGASLAGLQDHLKLAREYAQEGLYDTSIIFFDGAIAQINKHLNTVDDPMTRSKWMNVKKAISEETEVVKQLDAEKRSFKEVPVGRRPNSPPISTKSSFVFQPLDEYPTSSGAPMDDPDVWRPPSRDTSRRPARAGQVGARKSPQDGTWARGSTRAGTTGRGGKAGGSSKSNAGVRASTAGKKGTGTGTGTGTGKAGKAESVNGDTEDGKPKKIQYEGPDGDLAAMLERDVLETSPGVRWDDVAGLSEAKRLLEEAVVLPLWMPEYFQGIRRPWKGVLMFGPPGTGKTLLAKAVATECGTTFFNVSSATLASKWRGESERMVRCLFDLARAYAPSTIFIDEIDSLCNARGASGEHESSRRVKSELLVQVDGVSNSSTNEDGTRKIVMVLAATNFPWDIDEALRRRLEKRIYIPLPNFESRKELIRINLKSIEVAADVDIDEVARRTEGYSGDDLTNVCRDASLNGMRRKIAGKTRDEIKNMSKDEISKDPVAMCDFLEALTKVQPSVSAADIERHEKWFSEFGSA
;
A
#
# COMPACT_ATOMS: atom_id res chain seq x y z
N MET A 1 16.89 -50.19 -21.80
CA MET A 1 16.53 -49.13 -20.83
C MET A 1 16.95 -47.79 -21.41
N VAL A 2 16.02 -46.94 -21.87
CA VAL A 2 16.36 -45.70 -22.61
C VAL A 2 15.67 -44.43 -22.08
N GLY A 3 14.50 -44.55 -21.43
CA GLY A 3 13.63 -43.40 -21.12
C GLY A 3 14.07 -42.45 -20.00
N ALA A 4 15.07 -42.79 -19.18
CA ALA A 4 15.30 -42.09 -17.91
C ALA A 4 16.19 -40.82 -18.00
N SER A 5 17.06 -40.67 -19.00
CA SER A 5 18.03 -39.56 -19.06
C SER A 5 17.55 -38.31 -19.80
N LEU A 6 16.37 -38.37 -20.42
CA LEU A 6 15.80 -37.31 -21.29
C LEU A 6 14.40 -36.88 -20.83
N ALA A 7 13.89 -37.43 -19.74
CA ALA A 7 12.58 -37.05 -19.19
C ALA A 7 12.58 -35.55 -18.81
N GLY A 8 11.60 -34.80 -19.31
CA GLY A 8 11.50 -33.36 -19.09
C GLY A 8 12.42 -32.48 -19.96
N LEU A 9 13.27 -33.04 -20.83
CA LEU A 9 14.18 -32.22 -21.67
C LEU A 9 13.42 -31.25 -22.59
N GLN A 10 12.29 -31.70 -23.14
CA GLN A 10 11.44 -30.86 -24.00
C GLN A 10 10.80 -29.71 -23.20
N ASP A 11 10.38 -29.97 -21.97
CA ASP A 11 9.77 -28.97 -21.09
C ASP A 11 10.81 -27.98 -20.57
N HIS A 12 12.03 -28.45 -20.24
CA HIS A 12 13.18 -27.60 -19.93
C HIS A 12 13.53 -26.65 -21.09
N LEU A 13 13.56 -27.14 -22.33
CA LEU A 13 13.84 -26.31 -23.52
C LEU A 13 12.67 -25.37 -23.86
N LYS A 14 11.43 -25.73 -23.54
CA LYS A 14 10.27 -24.85 -23.65
C LYS A 14 10.36 -23.70 -22.64
N LEU A 15 10.56 -24.02 -21.36
CA LEU A 15 10.75 -23.05 -20.28
C LEU A 15 11.96 -22.13 -20.53
N ALA A 16 13.09 -22.66 -21.00
CA ALA A 16 14.27 -21.87 -21.33
C ALA A 16 13.97 -20.77 -22.37
N ARG A 17 13.18 -21.11 -23.40
CA ARG A 17 12.76 -20.18 -24.45
C ARG A 17 11.66 -19.20 -23.99
N GLU A 18 10.75 -19.65 -23.14
CA GLU A 18 9.73 -18.78 -22.52
C GLU A 18 10.41 -17.72 -21.62
N TYR A 19 11.34 -18.10 -20.75
CA TYR A 19 12.13 -17.14 -19.97
C TYR A 19 13.02 -16.22 -20.83
N ALA A 20 13.49 -16.68 -22.00
CA ALA A 20 14.19 -15.79 -22.94
C ALA A 20 13.24 -14.73 -23.53
N GLN A 21 12.01 -15.10 -23.88
CA GLN A 21 11.00 -14.16 -24.41
C GLN A 21 10.51 -13.17 -23.34
N GLU A 22 10.41 -13.60 -22.07
CA GLU A 22 10.13 -12.73 -20.91
C GLU A 22 11.33 -11.83 -20.51
N GLY A 23 12.49 -11.99 -21.16
CA GLY A 23 13.71 -11.24 -20.87
C GLY A 23 14.41 -11.66 -19.57
N LEU A 24 14.06 -12.81 -18.99
CA LEU A 24 14.68 -13.40 -17.80
C LEU A 24 15.90 -14.24 -18.18
N TYR A 25 16.87 -13.61 -18.86
CA TYR A 25 18.02 -14.27 -19.48
C TYR A 25 18.88 -15.07 -18.49
N ASP A 26 19.15 -14.56 -17.28
CA ASP A 26 19.89 -15.28 -16.24
C ASP A 26 19.25 -16.65 -15.94
N THR A 27 17.93 -16.70 -15.81
CA THR A 27 17.15 -17.93 -15.58
C THR A 27 17.12 -18.81 -16.82
N SER A 28 16.90 -18.23 -18.01
CA SER A 28 16.90 -18.93 -19.30
C SER A 28 18.19 -19.70 -19.53
N ILE A 29 19.34 -19.08 -19.27
CA ILE A 29 20.68 -19.68 -19.40
C ILE A 29 20.82 -20.93 -18.51
N ILE A 30 20.33 -20.89 -17.27
CA ILE A 30 20.39 -22.03 -16.34
C ILE A 30 19.60 -23.24 -16.89
N PHE A 31 18.40 -23.02 -17.45
CA PHE A 31 17.62 -24.09 -18.07
C PHE A 31 18.27 -24.62 -19.36
N PHE A 32 18.89 -23.76 -20.17
CA PHE A 32 19.64 -24.17 -21.36
C PHE A 32 20.89 -24.99 -21.03
N ASP A 33 21.75 -24.51 -20.12
CA ASP A 33 22.96 -25.24 -19.69
C ASP A 33 22.58 -26.56 -19.00
N GLY A 34 21.46 -26.61 -18.27
CA GLY A 34 20.87 -27.84 -17.72
C GLY A 34 20.39 -28.84 -18.80
N ALA A 35 19.74 -28.36 -19.86
CA ALA A 35 19.36 -29.17 -21.01
C ALA A 35 20.59 -29.72 -21.77
N ILE A 36 21.63 -28.90 -21.95
CA ILE A 36 22.92 -29.31 -22.53
C ILE A 36 23.58 -30.40 -21.65
N ALA A 37 23.51 -30.29 -20.32
CA ALA A 37 24.02 -31.31 -19.40
C ALA A 37 23.27 -32.65 -19.52
N GLN A 38 21.94 -32.64 -19.66
CA GLN A 38 21.14 -33.84 -19.93
C GLN A 38 21.53 -34.50 -21.28
N ILE A 39 21.71 -33.70 -22.34
CA ILE A 39 22.13 -34.20 -23.66
C ILE A 39 23.56 -34.77 -23.62
N ASN A 40 24.49 -34.14 -22.89
CA ASN A 40 25.83 -34.70 -22.65
C ASN A 40 25.77 -36.05 -21.93
N LYS A 41 24.92 -36.17 -20.90
CA LYS A 41 24.70 -37.43 -20.17
C LYS A 41 24.13 -38.51 -21.09
N HIS A 42 23.18 -38.17 -21.96
CA HIS A 42 22.63 -39.10 -22.95
C HIS A 42 23.66 -39.51 -24.02
N LEU A 43 24.46 -38.57 -24.53
CA LEU A 43 25.55 -38.84 -25.47
C LEU A 43 26.59 -39.83 -24.90
N ASN A 44 26.78 -39.88 -23.59
CA ASN A 44 27.65 -40.88 -22.95
C ASN A 44 26.99 -42.28 -22.80
N THR A 45 25.74 -42.44 -23.24
CA THR A 45 24.96 -43.70 -23.23
C THR A 45 24.49 -44.14 -24.62
N VAL A 46 24.98 -43.50 -25.69
CA VAL A 46 24.63 -43.81 -27.09
C VAL A 46 25.85 -44.33 -27.84
N ASP A 47 25.84 -45.64 -28.09
CA ASP A 47 26.89 -46.37 -28.81
C ASP A 47 26.76 -46.24 -30.34
N ASP A 48 25.54 -46.07 -30.88
CA ASP A 48 25.31 -45.90 -32.32
C ASP A 48 25.90 -44.57 -32.85
N PRO A 49 26.88 -44.61 -33.77
CA PRO A 49 27.47 -43.40 -34.36
C PRO A 49 26.46 -42.49 -35.06
N MET A 50 25.41 -43.04 -35.68
CA MET A 50 24.46 -42.22 -36.45
C MET A 50 23.54 -41.41 -35.53
N THR A 51 23.04 -42.03 -34.46
CA THR A 51 22.23 -41.37 -33.42
C THR A 51 23.09 -40.43 -32.57
N ARG A 52 24.34 -40.79 -32.28
CA ARG A 52 25.32 -39.90 -31.63
C ARG A 52 25.54 -38.61 -32.42
N SER A 53 25.72 -38.72 -33.74
CA SER A 53 25.86 -37.57 -34.65
C SER A 53 24.62 -36.65 -34.63
N LYS A 54 23.40 -37.22 -34.69
CA LYS A 54 22.15 -36.46 -34.56
C LYS A 54 22.07 -35.67 -33.24
N TRP A 55 22.40 -36.31 -32.11
CA TRP A 55 22.41 -35.63 -30.82
C TRP A 55 23.51 -34.57 -30.67
N MET A 56 24.67 -34.74 -31.33
CA MET A 56 25.69 -33.68 -31.40
C MET A 56 25.19 -32.45 -32.17
N ASN A 57 24.44 -32.64 -33.27
CA ASN A 57 23.83 -31.53 -34.00
C ASN A 57 22.75 -30.82 -33.18
N VAL A 58 21.90 -31.57 -32.46
CA VAL A 58 20.90 -30.99 -31.53
C VAL A 58 21.58 -30.20 -30.41
N LYS A 59 22.63 -30.76 -29.78
CA LYS A 59 23.44 -30.05 -28.79
C LYS A 59 24.00 -28.74 -29.36
N LYS A 60 24.57 -28.78 -30.57
CA LYS A 60 25.16 -27.61 -31.22
C LYS A 60 24.13 -26.48 -31.39
N ALA A 61 22.96 -26.79 -31.97
CA ALA A 61 21.90 -25.80 -32.15
C ALA A 61 21.43 -25.17 -30.83
N ILE A 62 21.29 -25.98 -29.76
CA ILE A 62 20.93 -25.48 -28.44
C ILE A 62 22.05 -24.60 -27.85
N SER A 63 23.32 -24.95 -28.04
CA SER A 63 24.45 -24.09 -27.65
C SER A 63 24.48 -22.77 -28.42
N GLU A 64 24.13 -22.77 -29.71
CA GLU A 64 24.00 -21.55 -30.52
C GLU A 64 22.83 -20.66 -30.03
N GLU A 65 21.67 -21.23 -29.69
CA GLU A 65 20.58 -20.48 -29.02
C GLU A 65 21.01 -19.91 -27.65
N THR A 66 21.75 -20.70 -26.87
CA THR A 66 22.24 -20.29 -25.54
C THR A 66 23.20 -19.10 -25.63
N GLU A 67 24.06 -19.08 -26.66
CA GLU A 67 25.02 -18.00 -26.89
C GLU A 67 24.34 -16.70 -27.31
N VAL A 68 23.26 -16.76 -28.10
CA VAL A 68 22.41 -15.59 -28.41
C VAL A 68 21.78 -15.02 -27.14
N VAL A 69 21.29 -15.87 -26.22
CA VAL A 69 20.74 -15.41 -24.93
C VAL A 69 21.83 -14.78 -24.05
N LYS A 70 23.05 -15.34 -24.05
CA LYS A 70 24.22 -14.78 -23.35
C LYS A 70 24.63 -13.40 -23.92
N GLN A 71 24.53 -13.21 -25.23
CA GLN A 71 24.76 -11.91 -25.88
C GLN A 71 23.68 -10.88 -25.53
N LEU A 72 22.40 -11.25 -25.58
CA LEU A 72 21.28 -10.38 -25.18
C LEU A 72 21.37 -9.96 -23.71
N ASP A 73 21.85 -10.84 -22.83
CA ASP A 73 22.09 -10.49 -21.44
C ASP A 73 23.31 -9.56 -21.26
N ALA A 74 24.41 -9.80 -21.99
CA ALA A 74 25.55 -8.88 -21.99
C ALA A 74 25.17 -7.48 -22.48
N GLU A 75 24.31 -7.38 -23.50
CA GLU A 75 23.77 -6.10 -24.01
C GLU A 75 22.82 -5.45 -22.98
N LYS A 76 21.90 -6.22 -22.39
CA LYS A 76 21.03 -5.77 -21.29
C LYS A 76 21.81 -5.31 -20.05
N ARG A 77 23.01 -5.85 -19.82
CA ARG A 77 23.93 -5.43 -18.75
C ARG A 77 24.72 -4.17 -19.15
N SER A 78 25.20 -4.03 -20.38
CA SER A 78 25.88 -2.80 -20.83
C SER A 78 24.95 -1.58 -20.82
N PHE A 79 23.65 -1.75 -21.09
CA PHE A 79 22.64 -0.69 -20.89
C PHE A 79 22.37 -0.34 -19.42
N LYS A 80 22.77 -1.18 -18.45
CA LYS A 80 22.72 -0.86 -17.00
C LYS A 80 24.01 -0.21 -16.50
N GLU A 81 25.15 -0.53 -17.11
CA GLU A 81 26.43 0.09 -16.81
C GLU A 81 26.54 1.50 -17.42
N VAL A 82 25.86 2.46 -16.81
CA VAL A 82 26.17 3.89 -17.02
C VAL A 82 27.64 4.10 -16.62
N PRO A 83 28.54 4.52 -17.53
CA PRO A 83 29.97 4.53 -17.26
C PRO A 83 30.35 5.66 -16.29
N VAL A 84 30.48 5.31 -15.01
CA VAL A 84 31.03 6.18 -13.96
C VAL A 84 32.54 6.32 -14.17
N GLY A 85 32.92 7.19 -15.12
CA GLY A 85 34.29 7.67 -15.29
C GLY A 85 35.01 7.23 -16.56
N ARG A 86 34.65 7.84 -17.70
CA ARG A 86 35.62 8.27 -18.74
C ARG A 86 35.05 9.42 -19.57
N ARG A 87 35.45 10.66 -19.25
CA ARG A 87 35.40 11.75 -20.24
C ARG A 87 36.39 11.41 -21.36
N PRO A 88 36.09 11.68 -22.64
CA PRO A 88 37.12 11.65 -23.67
C PRO A 88 38.19 12.70 -23.36
N ASN A 89 39.46 12.40 -23.65
CA ASN A 89 40.57 13.33 -23.37
C ASN A 89 40.36 14.65 -24.12
N SER A 90 40.29 15.76 -23.37
CA SER A 90 40.51 17.09 -23.94
C SER A 90 41.93 17.19 -24.49
N PRO A 91 42.15 17.90 -25.61
CA PRO A 91 43.49 18.01 -26.22
C PRO A 91 44.48 18.70 -25.28
N PRO A 92 45.78 18.37 -25.34
CA PRO A 92 46.78 18.89 -24.42
C PRO A 92 47.01 20.39 -24.63
N ILE A 93 46.81 21.17 -23.56
CA ILE A 93 47.17 22.60 -23.55
C ILE A 93 48.69 22.73 -23.53
N SER A 94 49.24 23.50 -24.47
CA SER A 94 50.69 23.69 -24.62
C SER A 94 51.26 24.55 -23.51
N THR A 95 52.22 24.02 -22.74
CA THR A 95 52.93 24.75 -21.69
C THR A 95 54.02 25.65 -22.27
N LYS A 96 53.64 26.91 -22.57
CA LYS A 96 54.58 28.02 -22.83
C LYS A 96 54.17 29.26 -22.04
N SER A 97 55.12 30.19 -21.89
CA SER A 97 55.04 31.41 -21.07
C SER A 97 54.69 31.17 -19.58
N SER A 98 55.74 30.82 -18.84
CA SER A 98 55.98 31.23 -17.46
C SER A 98 55.27 32.52 -17.01
N PHE A 99 54.68 32.49 -15.81
CA PHE A 99 54.56 33.66 -14.95
C PHE A 99 55.01 33.28 -13.53
N VAL A 100 55.70 34.19 -12.85
CA VAL A 100 56.36 33.94 -11.56
C VAL A 100 55.41 34.31 -10.41
N PHE A 101 55.38 33.47 -9.38
CA PHE A 101 54.66 33.75 -8.14
C PHE A 101 55.46 34.77 -7.32
N GLN A 102 54.90 35.96 -7.09
CA GLN A 102 55.51 37.00 -6.25
C GLN A 102 54.50 37.39 -5.16
N PRO A 103 54.82 37.17 -3.87
CA PRO A 103 53.90 37.49 -2.79
C PRO A 103 53.83 39.00 -2.58
N LEU A 104 52.63 39.51 -2.32
CA LEU A 104 52.39 40.90 -1.95
C LEU A 104 51.36 40.94 -0.81
N ASP A 105 51.78 41.56 0.29
CA ASP A 105 50.89 42.17 1.27
C ASP A 105 50.21 43.44 0.69
N GLU A 106 49.52 44.18 1.55
CA GLU A 106 48.82 45.45 1.29
C GLU A 106 47.44 45.35 0.60
N TYR A 107 46.40 45.58 1.40
CA TYR A 107 45.04 45.93 0.95
C TYR A 107 44.94 47.45 0.70
N PRO A 108 44.46 47.89 -0.48
CA PRO A 108 43.86 49.21 -0.66
C PRO A 108 42.33 49.11 -0.72
N THR A 109 41.64 50.02 -0.02
CA THR A 109 40.17 50.11 0.00
C THR A 109 39.61 50.99 -1.11
N SER A 110 38.44 50.63 -1.65
CA SER A 110 37.32 51.51 -2.09
C SER A 110 36.77 51.25 -3.51
N SER A 111 35.43 51.25 -3.60
CA SER A 111 34.56 51.69 -4.70
C SER A 111 34.70 51.09 -6.12
N GLY A 112 33.55 50.64 -6.68
CA GLY A 112 33.19 51.24 -7.97
C GLY A 112 32.15 50.62 -8.91
N ALA A 113 31.82 49.32 -8.86
CA ALA A 113 30.82 48.74 -9.78
C ALA A 113 30.27 47.37 -9.34
N PRO A 114 29.02 47.00 -9.71
CA PRO A 114 28.58 45.61 -9.65
C PRO A 114 29.14 44.84 -10.86
N MET A 115 29.98 43.83 -10.60
CA MET A 115 30.29 42.80 -11.59
C MET A 115 29.11 41.81 -11.69
N ASP A 116 28.65 41.51 -12.89
CA ASP A 116 27.85 40.29 -13.13
C ASP A 116 28.78 39.08 -13.00
N ASP A 117 28.40 38.12 -12.14
CA ASP A 117 29.12 36.87 -11.93
C ASP A 117 28.87 35.91 -13.13
N PRO A 118 29.92 35.46 -13.85
CA PRO A 118 29.75 34.67 -15.06
C PRO A 118 29.15 33.27 -14.85
N ASP A 119 29.15 32.73 -13.62
CA ASP A 119 28.64 31.39 -13.33
C ASP A 119 27.16 31.36 -12.87
N VAL A 120 26.47 32.52 -12.79
CA VAL A 120 25.07 32.60 -12.32
C VAL A 120 24.05 32.49 -13.46
N TRP A 121 23.52 31.28 -13.65
CA TRP A 121 22.51 30.98 -14.68
C TRP A 121 21.14 31.62 -14.39
N ARG A 122 20.62 32.45 -15.33
CA ARG A 122 19.29 33.07 -15.24
C ARG A 122 18.21 32.22 -15.95
N PRO A 123 16.98 32.08 -15.41
CA PRO A 123 15.91 31.31 -16.06
C PRO A 123 15.37 32.02 -17.33
N PRO A 124 14.89 31.28 -18.33
CA PRO A 124 14.51 31.85 -19.63
C PRO A 124 13.21 32.68 -19.56
N SER A 125 13.27 33.92 -20.04
CA SER A 125 12.12 34.79 -20.24
C SER A 125 11.34 34.44 -21.51
N ARG A 126 10.01 34.65 -21.51
CA ARG A 126 9.17 34.44 -22.70
C ARG A 126 9.49 35.47 -23.78
N ASP A 127 9.85 34.98 -24.97
CA ASP A 127 10.10 35.82 -26.14
C ASP A 127 8.80 36.51 -26.64
N THR A 128 8.89 37.81 -26.88
CA THR A 128 7.84 38.63 -27.53
C THR A 128 8.45 39.62 -28.53
N SER A 129 9.45 39.17 -29.30
CA SER A 129 10.15 39.95 -30.32
C SER A 129 9.24 40.35 -31.51
N ARG A 130 8.60 41.53 -31.40
CA ARG A 130 8.03 42.23 -32.56
C ARG A 130 9.16 42.70 -33.49
N ARG A 131 8.90 42.67 -34.80
CA ARG A 131 9.82 43.14 -35.86
C ARG A 131 10.26 44.60 -35.66
N PRO A 132 11.48 44.97 -36.10
CA PRO A 132 11.97 46.35 -36.04
C PRO A 132 11.24 47.26 -37.04
N ALA A 133 11.12 48.54 -36.69
CA ALA A 133 10.56 49.59 -37.54
C ALA A 133 11.65 50.31 -38.36
N ARG A 134 11.30 50.72 -39.59
CA ARG A 134 12.08 51.66 -40.42
C ARG A 134 11.23 52.89 -40.68
N ALA A 135 11.78 54.08 -40.48
CA ALA A 135 11.04 55.34 -40.60
C ALA A 135 10.74 55.74 -42.06
N GLY A 136 9.59 56.36 -42.31
CA GLY A 136 9.23 56.93 -43.62
C GLY A 136 7.82 57.53 -43.70
N GLN A 137 7.75 58.86 -43.83
CA GLN A 137 6.66 59.71 -44.38
C GLN A 137 5.23 59.68 -43.79
N VAL A 138 4.87 60.86 -43.25
CA VAL A 138 3.57 61.58 -43.28
C VAL A 138 2.38 60.98 -44.07
N GLY A 139 1.21 60.88 -43.43
CA GLY A 139 -0.10 60.59 -44.05
C GLY A 139 -1.28 60.92 -43.14
N ALA A 140 -2.10 61.91 -43.50
CA ALA A 140 -3.01 62.63 -42.62
C ALA A 140 -4.33 61.94 -42.18
N ARG A 141 -4.76 62.26 -40.94
CA ARG A 141 -6.14 62.55 -40.47
C ARG A 141 -7.20 61.44 -40.22
N LYS A 142 -7.99 61.73 -39.16
CA LYS A 142 -9.40 61.35 -38.86
C LYS A 142 -9.74 59.95 -38.32
N SER A 143 -9.98 59.91 -37.02
CA SER A 143 -11.12 59.26 -36.34
C SER A 143 -12.43 60.11 -36.54
N PRO A 144 -13.62 59.81 -35.95
CA PRO A 144 -13.97 58.75 -34.97
C PRO A 144 -15.33 58.03 -35.23
N GLN A 145 -15.78 57.24 -34.23
CA GLN A 145 -17.18 56.78 -34.00
C GLN A 145 -17.82 55.88 -35.09
N ASP A 146 -18.97 55.22 -34.89
CA ASP A 146 -19.61 54.52 -33.75
C ASP A 146 -20.62 53.53 -34.37
N GLY A 147 -21.13 52.54 -33.63
CA GLY A 147 -22.35 51.83 -34.07
C GLY A 147 -22.49 50.35 -33.70
N THR A 148 -23.54 50.05 -32.94
CA THR A 148 -24.03 48.71 -32.60
C THR A 148 -25.08 48.19 -33.63
N TRP A 149 -25.63 46.99 -33.36
CA TRP A 149 -26.86 46.39 -33.94
C TRP A 149 -26.76 45.39 -35.12
N ALA A 150 -26.55 44.13 -34.75
CA ALA A 150 -27.54 43.03 -34.85
C ALA A 150 -28.26 42.67 -36.19
N ARG A 151 -28.19 41.36 -36.48
CA ARG A 151 -29.27 40.47 -37.01
C ARG A 151 -29.63 40.56 -38.51
N GLY A 152 -29.52 39.43 -39.21
CA GLY A 152 -30.15 39.21 -40.53
C GLY A 152 -29.64 37.94 -41.22
N SER A 153 -30.54 37.05 -41.65
CA SER A 153 -30.20 35.80 -42.37
C SER A 153 -30.93 35.74 -43.70
N THR A 154 -30.22 35.39 -44.77
CA THR A 154 -30.78 34.97 -46.07
C THR A 154 -29.95 33.80 -46.64
N ARG A 155 -30.51 33.11 -47.64
CA ARG A 155 -30.20 31.70 -47.95
C ARG A 155 -30.29 31.40 -49.44
N ALA A 156 -29.28 30.72 -49.99
CA ALA A 156 -29.32 30.01 -51.28
C ALA A 156 -28.28 28.86 -51.24
N GLY A 157 -28.47 27.70 -51.87
CA GLY A 157 -29.65 27.16 -52.56
C GLY A 157 -29.50 25.66 -52.90
N THR A 158 -30.61 25.01 -53.30
CA THR A 158 -30.77 24.03 -54.40
C THR A 158 -29.65 23.00 -54.73
N THR A 159 -29.87 21.70 -54.99
CA THR A 159 -31.12 20.89 -55.18
C THR A 159 -30.82 19.37 -55.23
N GLY A 160 -31.73 18.54 -54.68
CA GLY A 160 -32.36 17.37 -55.34
C GLY A 160 -31.58 16.05 -55.56
N ARG A 161 -32.22 14.88 -55.81
CA ARG A 161 -33.65 14.49 -55.75
C ARG A 161 -33.85 12.94 -55.87
N GLY A 162 -34.60 12.31 -54.96
CA GLY A 162 -35.14 10.92 -55.10
C GLY A 162 -34.16 9.77 -54.76
N GLY A 163 -34.59 8.53 -54.45
CA GLY A 163 -35.94 7.95 -54.33
C GLY A 163 -35.97 6.63 -53.50
N LYS A 164 -37.14 6.05 -53.22
CA LYS A 164 -37.34 4.90 -52.28
C LYS A 164 -37.37 3.51 -52.93
N ALA A 165 -36.72 2.53 -52.28
CA ALA A 165 -37.17 1.15 -51.98
C ALA A 165 -36.14 0.49 -51.02
N GLY A 166 -36.42 -0.54 -50.20
CA GLY A 166 -37.66 -1.27 -49.94
C GLY A 166 -37.39 -2.79 -49.80
N GLY A 167 -37.22 -3.31 -48.57
CA GLY A 167 -36.95 -4.74 -48.33
C GLY A 167 -36.92 -5.11 -46.85
N SER A 168 -37.27 -6.35 -46.49
CA SER A 168 -37.47 -6.80 -45.10
C SER A 168 -37.06 -8.26 -44.84
N SER A 169 -36.66 -8.57 -43.61
CA SER A 169 -36.60 -9.92 -43.05
C SER A 169 -36.70 -9.88 -41.51
N LYS A 170 -36.95 -11.04 -40.86
CA LYS A 170 -37.27 -11.16 -39.41
C LYS A 170 -36.56 -12.35 -38.74
N SER A 171 -36.13 -12.15 -37.49
CA SER A 171 -36.12 -13.12 -36.37
C SER A 171 -35.82 -12.34 -35.06
N ASN A 172 -36.51 -12.44 -33.92
CA ASN A 172 -36.81 -13.57 -33.01
C ASN A 172 -35.56 -14.32 -32.50
N ALA A 173 -35.41 -14.72 -31.23
CA ALA A 173 -36.06 -14.41 -29.93
C ALA A 173 -35.19 -15.03 -28.79
N GLY A 174 -35.30 -14.73 -27.49
CA GLY A 174 -36.12 -13.77 -26.74
C GLY A 174 -36.60 -14.33 -25.38
N VAL A 175 -35.97 -13.97 -24.26
CA VAL A 175 -36.25 -14.53 -22.90
C VAL A 175 -37.11 -13.58 -22.05
N ARG A 176 -37.99 -14.15 -21.22
CA ARG A 176 -38.95 -13.44 -20.33
C ARG A 176 -38.48 -13.36 -18.87
N ALA A 177 -38.86 -12.28 -18.18
CA ALA A 177 -39.02 -12.29 -16.73
C ALA A 177 -40.40 -12.86 -16.33
N SER A 178 -40.54 -13.33 -15.09
CA SER A 178 -41.79 -13.86 -14.54
C SER A 178 -42.05 -13.37 -13.11
N THR A 179 -43.26 -12.90 -12.83
CA THR A 179 -43.73 -12.49 -11.50
C THR A 179 -45.21 -12.82 -11.31
N ALA A 180 -45.57 -13.34 -10.13
CA ALA A 180 -46.93 -13.52 -9.62
C ALA A 180 -46.86 -13.80 -8.10
N GLY A 181 -47.79 -13.38 -7.23
CA GLY A 181 -48.92 -12.45 -7.41
C GLY A 181 -50.09 -12.73 -6.45
N LYS A 182 -50.93 -11.70 -6.17
CA LYS A 182 -52.17 -11.69 -5.31
C LYS A 182 -51.91 -11.58 -3.78
N LYS A 183 -52.79 -10.99 -2.93
CA LYS A 183 -54.09 -10.27 -3.13
C LYS A 183 -54.48 -9.38 -1.92
N GLY A 184 -55.39 -8.41 -2.12
CA GLY A 184 -56.29 -7.82 -1.07
C GLY A 184 -56.15 -6.28 -0.88
N THR A 185 -56.98 -5.41 -1.49
CA THR A 185 -58.31 -4.89 -1.05
C THR A 185 -58.28 -3.91 0.16
N GLY A 186 -58.77 -2.66 0.07
CA GLY A 186 -59.29 -1.92 -1.10
C GLY A 186 -59.85 -0.50 -0.83
N THR A 187 -60.29 0.15 -1.94
CA THR A 187 -61.45 1.07 -2.11
C THR A 187 -61.48 2.50 -1.51
N GLY A 188 -61.78 3.50 -2.37
CA GLY A 188 -62.20 4.87 -1.98
C GLY A 188 -61.56 6.03 -2.79
N THR A 189 -61.76 6.15 -4.11
CA THR A 189 -62.64 7.18 -4.75
C THR A 189 -62.50 8.64 -4.30
N GLY A 190 -61.96 9.52 -5.16
CA GLY A 190 -62.04 10.99 -5.02
C GLY A 190 -61.40 11.73 -6.21
N THR A 191 -62.05 12.78 -6.73
CA THR A 191 -61.61 13.54 -7.93
C THR A 191 -61.23 14.98 -7.60
N GLY A 192 -60.19 15.54 -8.22
CA GLY A 192 -59.89 16.98 -8.14
C GLY A 192 -58.72 17.43 -9.02
N THR A 193 -58.90 18.53 -9.76
CA THR A 193 -57.88 19.19 -10.58
C THR A 193 -57.28 20.40 -9.87
N GLY A 194 -55.98 20.67 -10.07
CA GLY A 194 -55.31 21.87 -9.55
C GLY A 194 -53.87 22.01 -10.06
N LYS A 195 -53.37 23.24 -10.23
CA LYS A 195 -52.03 23.51 -10.79
C LYS A 195 -51.42 24.81 -10.24
N ALA A 196 -50.12 24.76 -9.94
CA ALA A 196 -49.24 25.88 -9.53
C ALA A 196 -49.52 26.54 -8.16
N GLY A 197 -48.50 27.18 -7.56
CA GLY A 197 -48.64 27.96 -6.33
C GLY A 197 -47.47 27.89 -5.33
N LYS A 198 -46.32 28.47 -5.70
CA LYS A 198 -45.08 28.60 -4.91
C LYS A 198 -45.26 29.21 -3.50
N ALA A 199 -44.46 28.74 -2.54
CA ALA A 199 -44.26 29.24 -1.15
C ALA A 199 -45.42 28.99 -0.17
N GLU A 200 -45.22 28.93 1.16
CA GLU A 200 -43.97 29.05 1.96
C GLU A 200 -43.42 27.64 2.34
N SER A 201 -42.87 27.24 3.51
CA SER A 201 -42.57 27.84 4.83
C SER A 201 -41.42 27.08 5.54
N VAL A 202 -41.11 27.40 6.80
CA VAL A 202 -40.01 26.78 7.60
C VAL A 202 -40.46 25.49 8.29
N ASN A 203 -39.66 24.43 8.14
CA ASN A 203 -39.35 23.40 9.15
C ASN A 203 -38.08 22.63 8.68
N GLY A 204 -37.27 22.03 9.55
CA GLY A 204 -37.43 21.95 11.01
C GLY A 204 -36.98 20.63 11.63
N ASP A 205 -36.46 19.68 10.84
CA ASP A 205 -36.10 18.33 11.31
C ASP A 205 -34.60 18.07 11.27
N THR A 206 -34.06 17.56 12.37
CA THR A 206 -32.73 16.95 12.48
C THR A 206 -32.77 15.51 11.99
N GLU A 207 -31.98 15.15 10.97
CA GLU A 207 -31.64 13.75 10.67
C GLU A 207 -30.18 13.44 11.05
N ASP A 208 -29.96 12.21 11.52
CA ASP A 208 -28.71 11.78 12.15
C ASP A 208 -27.51 11.57 11.20
N GLY A 209 -26.34 11.87 11.74
CA GLY A 209 -25.25 10.89 11.86
C GLY A 209 -24.48 10.47 10.60
N LYS A 210 -24.89 10.87 9.40
CA LYS A 210 -24.10 10.62 8.18
C LYS A 210 -22.92 11.59 8.13
N PRO A 211 -21.66 11.11 8.07
CA PRO A 211 -20.52 12.00 7.91
C PRO A 211 -20.66 12.78 6.60
N LYS A 212 -20.35 14.08 6.62
CA LYS A 212 -20.26 14.89 5.40
C LYS A 212 -19.30 14.17 4.44
N LYS A 213 -19.77 13.83 3.23
CA LYS A 213 -18.86 13.41 2.16
C LYS A 213 -17.95 14.59 1.82
N ILE A 214 -16.70 14.50 2.26
CA ILE A 214 -15.65 15.44 1.88
C ILE A 214 -15.31 15.11 0.43
N GLN A 215 -15.66 16.01 -0.48
CA GLN A 215 -15.49 15.75 -1.91
C GLN A 215 -14.01 15.91 -2.28
N TYR A 216 -13.35 14.80 -2.60
CA TYR A 216 -11.96 14.79 -3.03
C TYR A 216 -11.80 15.47 -4.40
N GLU A 217 -11.18 16.66 -4.43
CA GLU A 217 -10.92 17.43 -5.65
C GLU A 217 -9.58 17.07 -6.34
N GLY A 218 -8.98 15.93 -5.99
CA GLY A 218 -7.76 15.45 -6.64
C GLY A 218 -8.01 14.81 -8.02
N PRO A 219 -6.96 14.62 -8.84
CA PRO A 219 -7.08 14.12 -10.21
C PRO A 219 -7.56 12.66 -10.30
N ASP A 220 -7.42 11.90 -9.22
CA ASP A 220 -7.56 10.44 -9.19
C ASP A 220 -8.84 10.00 -8.43
N GLY A 221 -9.98 10.62 -8.74
CA GLY A 221 -11.26 10.42 -8.03
C GLY A 221 -11.75 8.96 -7.94
N ASP A 222 -11.49 8.13 -8.96
CA ASP A 222 -11.83 6.70 -8.93
C ASP A 222 -10.97 5.90 -7.94
N LEU A 223 -9.68 6.24 -7.82
CA LEU A 223 -8.78 5.65 -6.81
C LEU A 223 -9.15 6.14 -5.41
N ALA A 224 -9.55 7.40 -5.27
CA ALA A 224 -10.03 7.95 -4.01
C ALA A 224 -11.30 7.22 -3.53
N ALA A 225 -12.28 7.02 -4.40
CA ALA A 225 -13.50 6.28 -4.09
C ALA A 225 -13.26 4.80 -3.75
N MET A 226 -12.18 4.20 -4.28
CA MET A 226 -11.73 2.86 -3.88
C MET A 226 -11.11 2.86 -2.48
N LEU A 227 -10.21 3.81 -2.19
CA LEU A 227 -9.58 3.95 -0.86
C LEU A 227 -10.60 4.32 0.23
N GLU A 228 -11.57 5.20 -0.06
CA GLU A 228 -12.70 5.52 0.82
C GLU A 228 -13.57 4.30 1.19
N ARG A 229 -13.54 3.23 0.38
CA ARG A 229 -14.30 1.99 0.64
C ARG A 229 -13.44 0.91 1.30
N ASP A 230 -12.18 0.79 0.90
CA ASP A 230 -11.33 -0.37 1.21
C ASP A 230 -10.32 -0.12 2.35
N VAL A 231 -10.11 1.15 2.74
CA VAL A 231 -9.13 1.57 3.76
C VAL A 231 -9.74 2.41 4.89
N LEU A 232 -10.84 3.13 4.63
CA LEU A 232 -11.42 4.07 5.57
C LEU A 232 -12.27 3.37 6.65
N GLU A 233 -11.85 3.47 7.91
CA GLU A 233 -12.63 3.03 9.08
C GLU A 233 -13.01 4.25 9.93
N THR A 234 -14.29 4.66 9.90
CA THR A 234 -14.75 5.88 10.60
C THR A 234 -14.68 5.78 12.12
N SER A 235 -14.75 4.56 12.66
CA SER A 235 -14.33 4.22 14.03
C SER A 235 -14.18 2.69 14.12
N PRO A 236 -13.01 2.15 14.49
CA PRO A 236 -12.83 0.70 14.60
C PRO A 236 -13.50 0.08 15.84
N GLY A 237 -14.03 0.88 16.77
CA GLY A 237 -14.88 0.42 17.88
C GLY A 237 -14.19 -0.32 19.01
N VAL A 238 -12.84 -0.37 19.01
CA VAL A 238 -12.01 -0.98 20.05
C VAL A 238 -11.61 0.09 21.08
N ARG A 239 -11.69 -0.21 22.38
CA ARG A 239 -11.28 0.72 23.46
C ARG A 239 -9.94 0.35 24.10
N TRP A 240 -9.39 1.27 24.89
CA TRP A 240 -8.22 0.96 25.72
C TRP A 240 -8.46 -0.19 26.72
N ASP A 241 -9.72 -0.42 27.13
CA ASP A 241 -10.13 -1.48 28.06
C ASP A 241 -10.22 -2.88 27.41
N ASP A 242 -10.22 -2.95 26.07
CA ASP A 242 -10.20 -4.22 25.32
C ASP A 242 -8.77 -4.73 25.08
N VAL A 243 -7.76 -3.86 25.27
CA VAL A 243 -6.34 -4.19 25.20
C VAL A 243 -5.87 -4.59 26.60
N ALA A 244 -5.50 -5.86 26.80
CA ALA A 244 -4.90 -6.30 28.05
C ALA A 244 -3.49 -5.73 28.28
N GLY A 245 -3.19 -5.28 29.50
CA GLY A 245 -1.87 -4.79 29.92
C GLY A 245 -1.28 -3.70 29.01
N LEU A 246 -0.04 -3.92 28.55
CA LEU A 246 0.73 -3.03 27.66
C LEU A 246 0.84 -1.56 28.13
N SER A 247 0.77 -1.32 29.45
CA SER A 247 0.63 0.02 30.05
C SER A 247 1.67 1.04 29.60
N GLU A 248 2.92 0.63 29.37
CA GLU A 248 3.97 1.50 28.82
C GLU A 248 3.73 1.87 27.35
N ALA A 249 3.40 0.89 26.50
CA ALA A 249 3.05 1.15 25.10
C ALA A 249 1.79 2.01 24.97
N LYS A 250 0.78 1.80 25.84
CA LYS A 250 -0.40 2.69 25.95
C LYS A 250 0.02 4.12 26.29
N ARG A 251 0.81 4.33 27.36
CA ARG A 251 1.31 5.66 27.77
C ARG A 251 2.09 6.34 26.65
N LEU A 252 3.00 5.62 25.98
CA LEU A 252 3.82 6.17 24.90
C LEU A 252 3.00 6.52 23.65
N LEU A 253 1.88 5.85 23.39
CA LEU A 253 0.92 6.22 22.34
C LEU A 253 0.02 7.38 22.78
N GLU A 254 -0.41 7.43 24.03
CA GLU A 254 -1.16 8.57 24.58
C GLU A 254 -0.33 9.87 24.48
N GLU A 255 0.92 9.83 24.92
CA GLU A 255 1.89 10.92 24.79
C GLU A 255 2.16 11.34 23.34
N ALA A 256 2.24 10.38 22.40
CA ALA A 256 2.58 10.63 21.01
C ALA A 256 1.39 11.05 20.13
N VAL A 257 0.17 10.62 20.46
CA VAL A 257 -1.02 10.74 19.60
C VAL A 257 -2.14 11.55 20.25
N VAL A 258 -2.48 11.26 21.51
CA VAL A 258 -3.63 11.86 22.20
C VAL A 258 -3.31 13.29 22.66
N LEU A 259 -2.19 13.47 23.37
CA LEU A 259 -1.82 14.78 23.94
C LEU A 259 -1.65 15.89 22.88
N PRO A 260 -1.09 15.66 21.68
CA PRO A 260 -1.03 16.68 20.63
C PRO A 260 -2.38 17.12 20.05
N LEU A 261 -3.39 16.23 20.09
CA LEU A 261 -4.76 16.56 19.67
C LEU A 261 -5.49 17.38 20.74
N TRP A 262 -5.26 17.08 22.03
CA TRP A 262 -5.88 17.78 23.15
C TRP A 262 -5.20 19.12 23.49
N MET A 263 -3.88 19.26 23.28
CA MET A 263 -3.10 20.44 23.65
C MET A 263 -2.23 21.01 22.50
N PRO A 264 -2.80 21.33 21.32
CA PRO A 264 -2.03 21.78 20.15
C PRO A 264 -1.23 23.09 20.36
N GLU A 265 -1.55 23.87 21.39
CA GLU A 265 -0.77 25.04 21.81
C GLU A 265 0.55 24.67 22.50
N TYR A 266 0.59 23.56 23.24
CA TYR A 266 1.79 23.07 23.92
C TYR A 266 2.78 22.43 22.94
N PHE A 267 2.27 21.69 21.95
CA PHE A 267 3.05 20.91 21.01
C PHE A 267 3.58 21.75 19.82
N GLN A 268 4.32 22.82 20.13
CA GLN A 268 4.87 23.78 19.18
C GLN A 268 6.40 23.86 19.15
N GLY A 269 6.94 24.29 18.01
CA GLY A 269 8.38 24.46 17.80
C GLY A 269 9.14 23.14 17.91
N ILE A 270 10.03 23.05 18.91
CA ILE A 270 10.77 21.83 19.23
C ILE A 270 9.84 20.73 19.77
N ARG A 271 8.77 21.10 20.48
CA ARG A 271 7.75 20.17 21.03
C ARG A 271 6.68 19.77 19.99
N ARG A 272 6.95 19.87 18.69
CA ARG A 272 6.03 19.38 17.66
C ARG A 272 5.71 17.88 17.89
N PRO A 273 4.51 17.38 17.52
CA PRO A 273 4.22 15.96 17.59
C PRO A 273 5.18 15.15 16.71
N TRP A 274 5.39 13.89 17.09
CA TRP A 274 6.12 12.91 16.29
C TRP A 274 5.41 12.68 14.95
N LYS A 275 6.14 12.72 13.84
CA LYS A 275 5.55 12.53 12.50
C LYS A 275 5.05 11.11 12.27
N GLY A 276 5.79 10.15 12.81
CA GLY A 276 5.53 8.73 12.62
C GLY A 276 5.97 7.90 13.83
N VAL A 277 5.14 6.93 14.19
CA VAL A 277 5.39 6.00 15.30
C VAL A 277 5.48 4.58 14.75
N LEU A 278 6.58 3.88 15.04
CA LEU A 278 6.72 2.45 14.74
C LEU A 278 6.36 1.63 15.97
N MET A 279 5.39 0.74 15.82
CA MET A 279 5.09 -0.35 16.76
C MET A 279 5.74 -1.63 16.25
N PHE A 280 6.60 -2.24 17.06
CA PHE A 280 7.32 -3.46 16.67
C PHE A 280 7.36 -4.48 17.80
N GLY A 281 7.48 -5.75 17.44
CA GLY A 281 7.46 -6.87 18.39
C GLY A 281 7.00 -8.15 17.71
N PRO A 282 7.01 -9.29 18.42
CA PRO A 282 6.57 -10.58 17.88
C PRO A 282 5.14 -10.55 17.29
N PRO A 283 4.78 -11.49 16.40
CA PRO A 283 3.41 -11.64 15.93
C PRO A 283 2.45 -11.99 17.09
N GLY A 284 1.14 -11.82 16.86
CA GLY A 284 0.10 -12.11 17.86
C GLY A 284 0.12 -11.24 19.13
N THR A 285 0.88 -10.15 19.16
CA THR A 285 0.99 -9.22 20.31
C THR A 285 -0.07 -8.10 20.28
N GLY A 286 -1.03 -8.13 19.36
CA GLY A 286 -2.14 -7.18 19.33
C GLY A 286 -1.81 -5.78 18.76
N LYS A 287 -0.68 -5.59 18.07
CA LYS A 287 -0.23 -4.29 17.52
C LYS A 287 -1.31 -3.56 16.70
N THR A 288 -2.01 -4.28 15.82
CA THR A 288 -3.12 -3.79 14.99
C THR A 288 -4.35 -3.40 15.82
N LEU A 289 -4.60 -4.12 16.92
CA LEU A 289 -5.70 -3.87 17.86
C LEU A 289 -5.40 -2.63 18.73
N LEU A 290 -4.13 -2.45 19.13
CA LEU A 290 -3.62 -1.26 19.81
C LEU A 290 -3.75 0.00 18.93
N ALA A 291 -3.43 -0.10 17.64
CA ALA A 291 -3.63 0.99 16.67
C ALA A 291 -5.11 1.39 16.52
N LYS A 292 -6.01 0.41 16.52
CA LYS A 292 -7.48 0.62 16.48
C LYS A 292 -8.00 1.24 17.78
N ALA A 293 -7.47 0.86 18.94
CA ALA A 293 -7.78 1.50 20.22
C ALA A 293 -7.41 2.98 20.20
N VAL A 294 -6.16 3.32 19.82
CA VAL A 294 -5.70 4.71 19.64
C VAL A 294 -6.67 5.52 18.79
N ALA A 295 -7.06 5.00 17.61
CA ALA A 295 -7.90 5.75 16.68
C ALA A 295 -9.31 6.04 17.21
N THR A 296 -9.92 5.06 17.90
CA THR A 296 -11.25 5.23 18.54
C THR A 296 -11.20 6.26 19.67
N GLU A 297 -10.17 6.20 20.51
CA GLU A 297 -10.03 7.06 21.70
C GLU A 297 -9.59 8.48 21.33
N CYS A 298 -8.87 8.66 20.20
CA CYS A 298 -8.57 9.97 19.63
C CYS A 298 -9.73 10.60 18.85
N GLY A 299 -10.76 9.82 18.47
CA GLY A 299 -11.85 10.26 17.60
C GLY A 299 -11.43 10.67 16.18
N THR A 300 -10.25 10.24 15.72
CA THR A 300 -9.68 10.61 14.40
C THR A 300 -10.10 9.65 13.30
N THR A 301 -10.21 10.13 12.06
CA THR A 301 -10.43 9.27 10.89
C THR A 301 -9.30 8.23 10.76
N PHE A 302 -9.62 6.94 10.78
CA PHE A 302 -8.63 5.86 10.66
C PHE A 302 -8.53 5.37 9.21
N PHE A 303 -7.30 5.32 8.69
CA PHE A 303 -6.98 4.72 7.40
C PHE A 303 -6.18 3.43 7.66
N ASN A 304 -6.85 2.28 7.58
CA ASN A 304 -6.27 0.97 7.85
C ASN A 304 -5.66 0.38 6.57
N VAL A 305 -4.35 0.52 6.40
CA VAL A 305 -3.63 0.17 5.17
C VAL A 305 -2.79 -1.09 5.40
N SER A 306 -3.22 -2.21 4.82
CA SER A 306 -2.30 -3.34 4.63
C SER A 306 -1.26 -2.97 3.58
N SER A 307 -0.01 -3.35 3.82
CA SER A 307 1.07 -3.27 2.83
C SER A 307 0.74 -3.98 1.51
N ALA A 308 -0.10 -5.03 1.54
CA ALA A 308 -0.59 -5.71 0.34
C ALA A 308 -1.47 -4.81 -0.55
N THR A 309 -2.26 -3.89 0.03
CA THR A 309 -3.11 -2.95 -0.70
C THR A 309 -2.28 -1.97 -1.54
N LEU A 310 -1.16 -1.49 -1.00
CA LEU A 310 -0.22 -0.61 -1.71
C LEU A 310 0.60 -1.35 -2.78
N ALA A 311 0.71 -2.69 -2.71
CA ALA A 311 1.53 -3.51 -3.59
C ALA A 311 0.82 -3.94 -4.89
N SER A 312 0.29 -2.98 -5.67
CA SER A 312 -0.33 -3.25 -6.98
C SER A 312 0.64 -3.87 -7.99
N LYS A 313 0.09 -4.67 -8.93
CA LYS A 313 0.85 -5.26 -10.06
C LYS A 313 1.05 -4.27 -11.22
N TRP A 314 0.32 -3.16 -11.25
CA TRP A 314 0.35 -2.20 -12.36
C TRP A 314 1.41 -1.12 -12.13
N ARG A 315 2.36 -1.02 -13.07
CA ARG A 315 3.55 -0.17 -12.96
C ARG A 315 3.17 1.33 -12.87
N GLY A 316 3.34 1.91 -11.68
CA GLY A 316 3.04 3.32 -11.38
C GLY A 316 1.67 3.58 -10.74
N GLU A 317 0.80 2.58 -10.63
CA GLU A 317 -0.49 2.70 -9.93
C GLU A 317 -0.28 2.84 -8.41
N SER A 318 0.60 2.02 -7.83
CA SER A 318 0.94 2.08 -6.40
C SER A 318 1.44 3.45 -5.93
N GLU A 319 2.19 4.20 -6.74
CA GLU A 319 2.66 5.55 -6.39
C GLU A 319 1.49 6.55 -6.32
N ARG A 320 0.57 6.46 -7.28
CA ARG A 320 -0.65 7.29 -7.30
C ARG A 320 -1.54 6.94 -6.12
N MET A 321 -1.64 5.66 -5.76
CA MET A 321 -2.37 5.21 -4.58
C MET A 321 -1.77 5.79 -3.28
N VAL A 322 -0.44 5.79 -3.11
CA VAL A 322 0.21 6.42 -1.95
C VAL A 322 -0.03 7.94 -1.90
N ARG A 323 0.06 8.65 -3.04
CA ARG A 323 -0.27 10.09 -3.10
C ARG A 323 -1.73 10.33 -2.70
N CYS A 324 -2.66 9.66 -3.36
CA CYS A 324 -4.10 9.77 -3.13
C CYS A 324 -4.51 9.42 -1.68
N LEU A 325 -3.89 8.41 -1.06
CA LEU A 325 -4.07 8.07 0.35
C LEU A 325 -3.70 9.23 1.29
N PHE A 326 -2.54 9.85 1.10
CA PHE A 326 -2.12 10.98 1.94
C PHE A 326 -2.89 12.26 1.63
N ASP A 327 -3.30 12.47 0.37
CA ASP A 327 -4.17 13.58 -0.02
C ASP A 327 -5.57 13.44 0.60
N LEU A 328 -6.15 12.24 0.61
CA LEU A 328 -7.38 11.89 1.34
C LEU A 328 -7.21 12.06 2.84
N ALA A 329 -6.11 11.58 3.44
CA ALA A 329 -5.86 11.76 4.88
C ALA A 329 -5.79 13.23 5.28
N ARG A 330 -5.22 14.10 4.43
CA ARG A 330 -5.27 15.58 4.60
C ARG A 330 -6.64 16.20 4.31
N ALA A 331 -7.51 15.55 3.54
CA ALA A 331 -8.90 15.97 3.37
C ALA A 331 -9.73 15.64 4.62
N TYR A 332 -9.55 14.45 5.18
CA TYR A 332 -10.22 13.90 6.37
C TYR A 332 -9.53 14.22 7.72
N ALA A 333 -8.67 15.24 7.77
CA ALA A 333 -7.94 15.60 8.98
C ALA A 333 -8.87 16.17 10.09
N PRO A 334 -8.69 15.80 11.37
CA PRO A 334 -7.57 15.03 11.92
C PRO A 334 -7.69 13.52 11.64
N SER A 335 -6.59 12.91 11.20
CA SER A 335 -6.57 11.54 10.71
C SER A 335 -5.30 10.76 11.09
N THR A 336 -5.47 9.45 11.24
CA THR A 336 -4.42 8.50 11.58
C THR A 336 -4.32 7.47 10.45
N ILE A 337 -3.19 7.45 9.74
CA ILE A 337 -2.85 6.40 8.78
C ILE A 337 -2.14 5.29 9.54
N PHE A 338 -2.68 4.07 9.53
CA PHE A 338 -2.03 2.89 10.04
C PHE A 338 -1.55 2.01 8.89
N ILE A 339 -0.25 1.69 8.87
CA ILE A 339 0.36 0.83 7.86
C ILE A 339 0.83 -0.47 8.53
N ASP A 340 0.14 -1.57 8.26
CA ASP A 340 0.52 -2.89 8.80
C ASP A 340 1.55 -3.60 7.92
N GLU A 341 2.34 -4.47 8.54
CA GLU A 341 3.42 -5.26 7.90
C GLU A 341 4.38 -4.43 7.03
N ILE A 342 4.76 -3.23 7.49
CA ILE A 342 5.47 -2.21 6.69
C ILE A 342 6.84 -2.68 6.17
N ASP A 343 7.43 -3.68 6.82
CA ASP A 343 8.64 -4.40 6.39
C ASP A 343 8.50 -5.01 4.98
N SER A 344 7.30 -5.50 4.62
CA SER A 344 7.03 -6.08 3.29
C SER A 344 7.13 -5.05 2.15
N LEU A 345 6.86 -3.76 2.42
CA LEU A 345 7.12 -2.64 1.49
C LEU A 345 8.55 -2.10 1.61
N CYS A 346 9.15 -2.18 2.79
CA CYS A 346 10.30 -1.36 3.16
C CYS A 346 11.61 -2.11 3.45
N ASN A 347 11.66 -3.41 3.14
CA ASN A 347 12.83 -4.31 3.18
C ASN A 347 14.16 -3.64 2.76
N ALA A 348 15.27 -4.02 3.39
CA ALA A 348 16.59 -3.40 3.27
C ALA A 348 17.06 -3.23 1.82
N ARG A 349 17.56 -2.02 1.50
CA ARG A 349 18.06 -1.68 0.16
C ARG A 349 19.23 -2.58 -0.22
N GLY A 350 19.05 -3.39 -1.26
CA GLY A 350 20.12 -4.25 -1.78
C GLY A 350 19.81 -5.74 -1.76
N ALA A 351 18.67 -6.17 -1.18
CA ALA A 351 18.17 -7.53 -1.37
C ALA A 351 18.06 -7.86 -2.88
N SER A 352 18.75 -8.91 -3.33
CA SER A 352 18.88 -9.30 -4.74
C SER A 352 17.58 -9.92 -5.27
N GLY A 353 16.61 -9.05 -5.55
CA GLY A 353 15.23 -9.38 -5.91
C GLY A 353 14.23 -8.23 -5.71
N GLU A 354 14.63 -7.15 -5.01
CA GLU A 354 13.79 -5.97 -4.76
C GLU A 354 13.26 -5.35 -6.07
N HIS A 355 11.96 -5.51 -6.35
CA HIS A 355 11.33 -4.97 -7.54
C HIS A 355 11.41 -3.43 -7.59
N GLU A 356 11.75 -2.91 -8.76
CA GLU A 356 11.85 -1.48 -9.07
C GLU A 356 10.51 -0.72 -8.85
N SER A 357 9.37 -1.43 -8.80
CA SER A 357 8.08 -0.85 -8.38
C SER A 357 8.09 -0.51 -6.89
N SER A 358 8.46 -1.47 -6.02
CA SER A 358 8.52 -1.27 -4.56
C SER A 358 9.48 -0.12 -4.19
N ARG A 359 10.64 -0.03 -4.86
CA ARG A 359 11.58 1.10 -4.69
C ARG A 359 10.95 2.48 -4.92
N ARG A 360 10.03 2.61 -5.88
CA ARG A 360 9.29 3.86 -6.12
C ARG A 360 8.23 4.10 -5.06
N VAL A 361 7.42 3.10 -4.72
CA VAL A 361 6.40 3.16 -3.65
C VAL A 361 7.01 3.59 -2.31
N LYS A 362 8.12 2.97 -1.94
CA LYS A 362 8.92 3.29 -0.75
C LYS A 362 9.49 4.70 -0.78
N SER A 363 9.95 5.16 -1.94
CA SER A 363 10.46 6.54 -2.09
C SER A 363 9.33 7.58 -2.01
N GLU A 364 8.17 7.28 -2.58
CA GLU A 364 6.97 8.11 -2.50
C GLU A 364 6.45 8.19 -1.05
N LEU A 365 6.35 7.05 -0.35
CA LEU A 365 5.94 6.98 1.04
C LEU A 365 6.84 7.86 1.93
N LEU A 366 8.16 7.81 1.73
CA LEU A 366 9.10 8.69 2.45
C LEU A 366 8.84 10.18 2.18
N VAL A 367 8.57 10.56 0.93
CA VAL A 367 8.23 11.94 0.54
C VAL A 367 6.90 12.38 1.17
N GLN A 368 5.88 11.52 1.17
CA GLN A 368 4.58 11.82 1.77
C GLN A 368 4.65 11.94 3.29
N VAL A 369 5.37 11.04 3.98
CA VAL A 369 5.59 11.12 5.45
C VAL A 369 6.37 12.37 5.85
N ASP A 370 7.39 12.76 5.06
CA ASP A 370 8.07 14.04 5.30
C ASP A 370 7.13 15.24 5.06
N GLY A 371 6.33 15.17 3.99
CA GLY A 371 5.37 16.18 3.52
C GLY A 371 4.10 16.36 4.37
N VAL A 372 3.75 15.40 5.23
CA VAL A 372 2.72 15.57 6.30
C VAL A 372 2.99 16.82 7.15
N SER A 373 4.26 17.20 7.30
CA SER A 373 4.67 18.38 8.07
C SER A 373 4.32 19.73 7.42
N ASN A 374 3.87 19.77 6.17
CA ASN A 374 3.72 21.01 5.41
C ASN A 374 2.36 21.68 5.63
N SER A 375 2.29 22.49 6.70
CA SER A 375 1.67 23.83 6.77
C SER A 375 0.28 24.05 6.14
N SER A 376 -0.54 23.01 5.97
CA SER A 376 -1.92 23.14 5.54
C SER A 376 -2.80 23.44 6.76
N THR A 377 -3.01 24.73 7.00
CA THR A 377 -4.12 25.18 7.84
C THR A 377 -5.44 24.96 7.11
N ASN A 378 -6.49 24.62 7.84
CA ASN A 378 -7.87 24.80 7.38
C ASN A 378 -8.17 26.29 7.15
N GLU A 379 -9.31 26.59 6.54
CA GLU A 379 -9.79 27.97 6.37
C GLU A 379 -9.97 28.67 7.73
N ASP A 380 -10.30 27.92 8.78
CA ASP A 380 -10.37 28.35 10.19
C ASP A 380 -9.00 28.52 10.88
N GLY A 381 -7.88 28.41 10.16
CA GLY A 381 -6.52 28.54 10.70
C GLY A 381 -6.00 27.35 11.53
N THR A 382 -6.85 26.37 11.85
CA THR A 382 -6.46 25.13 12.55
C THR A 382 -5.52 24.27 11.70
N ARG A 383 -4.49 23.66 12.28
CA ARG A 383 -3.55 22.80 11.53
C ARG A 383 -4.21 21.46 11.18
N LYS A 384 -4.07 21.01 9.93
CA LYS A 384 -4.41 19.64 9.53
C LYS A 384 -3.40 18.65 10.13
N ILE A 385 -3.77 18.02 11.24
CA ILE A 385 -2.98 16.97 11.87
C ILE A 385 -3.26 15.66 11.13
N VAL A 386 -2.24 15.15 10.44
CA VAL A 386 -2.20 13.77 9.93
C VAL A 386 -1.03 13.09 10.62
N MET A 387 -1.20 11.84 11.05
CA MET A 387 -0.16 11.08 11.72
C MET A 387 -0.05 9.67 11.12
N VAL A 388 1.17 9.12 11.10
CA VAL A 388 1.44 7.77 10.57
C VAL A 388 1.83 6.81 11.70
N LEU A 389 0.96 5.84 11.99
CA LEU A 389 1.31 4.64 12.73
C LEU A 389 1.81 3.58 11.75
N ALA A 390 2.86 2.86 12.11
CA ALA A 390 3.35 1.71 11.36
C ALA A 390 3.50 0.51 12.28
N ALA A 391 3.19 -0.70 11.81
CA ALA A 391 3.44 -1.94 12.51
C ALA A 391 4.40 -2.85 11.73
N THR A 392 5.22 -3.61 12.45
CA THR A 392 6.14 -4.60 11.88
C THR A 392 6.34 -5.81 12.80
N ASN A 393 6.57 -6.97 12.21
CA ASN A 393 7.07 -8.18 12.88
C ASN A 393 8.61 -8.35 12.70
N PHE A 394 9.24 -7.54 11.83
CA PHE A 394 10.60 -7.71 11.33
C PHE A 394 11.37 -6.36 11.33
N PRO A 395 11.58 -5.73 12.51
CA PRO A 395 12.09 -4.35 12.61
C PRO A 395 13.53 -4.17 12.10
N TRP A 396 14.30 -5.25 11.99
CA TRP A 396 15.65 -5.28 11.40
C TRP A 396 15.65 -5.18 9.88
N ASP A 397 14.55 -5.52 9.19
CA ASP A 397 14.44 -5.44 7.73
C ASP A 397 14.01 -4.03 7.26
N ILE A 398 13.69 -3.12 8.19
CA ILE A 398 13.32 -1.73 7.89
C ILE A 398 14.56 -0.90 7.49
N ASP A 399 14.56 -0.44 6.23
CA ASP A 399 15.53 0.52 5.69
C ASP A 399 15.71 1.77 6.57
N GLU A 400 16.98 2.18 6.76
CA GLU A 400 17.36 3.33 7.58
C GLU A 400 16.58 4.60 7.20
N ALA A 401 16.32 4.79 5.91
CA ALA A 401 15.56 5.92 5.41
C ALA A 401 14.18 6.04 6.08
N LEU A 402 13.46 4.93 6.26
CA LEU A 402 12.15 4.90 6.93
C LEU A 402 12.30 4.95 8.45
N ARG A 403 13.27 4.21 8.99
CA ARG A 403 13.62 4.22 10.43
C ARG A 403 13.90 5.63 10.96
N ARG A 404 14.40 6.55 10.12
CA ARG A 404 14.61 7.97 10.44
C ARG A 404 13.33 8.84 10.43
N ARG A 405 12.24 8.43 9.76
CA ARG A 405 10.93 9.13 9.76
C ARG A 405 9.98 8.60 10.82
N LEU A 406 10.12 7.33 11.18
CA LEU A 406 9.46 6.73 12.33
C LEU A 406 10.27 7.10 13.58
N GLU A 407 10.05 8.34 14.04
CA GLU A 407 10.84 9.05 15.05
C GLU A 407 10.73 8.36 16.43
N LYS A 408 9.52 7.99 16.88
CA LYS A 408 9.28 7.21 18.11
C LYS A 408 9.08 5.73 17.75
N ARG A 409 9.77 4.82 18.44
CA ARG A 409 9.72 3.36 18.21
C ARG A 409 9.37 2.63 19.50
N ILE A 410 8.17 2.06 19.54
CA ILE A 410 7.55 1.44 20.71
C ILE A 410 7.66 -0.08 20.56
N TYR A 411 8.33 -0.72 21.51
CA TYR A 411 8.39 -2.17 21.61
C TYR A 411 7.09 -2.71 22.25
N ILE A 412 6.55 -3.77 21.68
CA ILE A 412 5.36 -4.47 22.17
C ILE A 412 5.79 -5.91 22.49
N PRO A 413 6.06 -6.22 23.78
CA PRO A 413 6.52 -7.54 24.21
C PRO A 413 5.38 -8.57 24.26
N LEU A 414 5.74 -9.82 24.55
CA LEU A 414 4.78 -10.86 24.92
C LEU A 414 4.08 -10.54 26.26
N PRO A 415 2.84 -11.03 26.48
CA PRO A 415 2.09 -10.74 27.70
C PRO A 415 2.72 -11.33 28.97
N ASN A 416 2.93 -10.47 29.97
CA ASN A 416 3.32 -10.88 31.33
C ASN A 416 2.18 -11.65 32.03
N PHE A 417 2.45 -12.27 33.18
CA PHE A 417 1.49 -13.12 33.89
C PHE A 417 0.12 -12.45 34.17
N GLU A 418 0.10 -11.18 34.57
CA GLU A 418 -1.16 -10.44 34.78
C GLU A 418 -1.88 -10.17 33.46
N SER A 419 -1.16 -9.73 32.41
CA SER A 419 -1.71 -9.58 31.07
C SER A 419 -2.28 -10.90 30.51
N ARG A 420 -1.65 -12.05 30.79
CA ARG A 420 -2.17 -13.36 30.35
C ARG A 420 -3.49 -13.70 31.03
N LYS A 421 -3.60 -13.48 32.35
CA LYS A 421 -4.87 -13.64 33.08
C LYS A 421 -5.97 -12.71 32.56
N GLU A 422 -5.62 -11.47 32.24
CA GLU A 422 -6.53 -10.50 31.65
C GLU A 422 -6.99 -10.91 30.24
N LEU A 423 -6.07 -11.33 29.36
CA LEU A 423 -6.40 -11.85 28.02
C LEU A 423 -7.31 -13.09 28.08
N ILE A 424 -7.07 -14.01 29.02
CA ILE A 424 -7.93 -15.18 29.23
C ILE A 424 -9.32 -14.73 29.70
N ARG A 425 -9.42 -13.82 30.68
CA ARG A 425 -10.70 -13.26 31.14
C ARG A 425 -11.45 -12.54 30.02
N ILE A 426 -10.78 -11.75 29.18
CA ILE A 426 -11.38 -11.05 28.03
C ILE A 426 -11.94 -12.06 27.02
N ASN A 427 -11.17 -13.09 26.65
CA ASN A 427 -11.61 -14.14 25.73
C ASN A 427 -12.78 -14.98 26.26
N LEU A 428 -12.93 -15.09 27.58
CA LEU A 428 -14.01 -15.83 28.23
C LEU A 428 -15.23 -14.96 28.61
N LYS A 429 -15.22 -13.63 28.36
CA LYS A 429 -16.37 -12.71 28.64
C LYS A 429 -17.69 -13.16 28.01
N SER A 430 -17.66 -13.97 26.94
CA SER A 430 -18.83 -14.42 26.16
C SER A 430 -19.12 -15.92 26.28
N ILE A 431 -18.47 -16.64 27.20
CA ILE A 431 -18.50 -18.11 27.28
C ILE A 431 -18.87 -18.52 28.72
N GLU A 432 -19.73 -19.54 28.88
CA GLU A 432 -19.97 -20.14 30.19
C GLU A 432 -18.75 -20.97 30.62
N VAL A 433 -18.20 -20.67 31.80
CA VAL A 433 -17.00 -21.31 32.35
C VAL A 433 -17.37 -22.04 33.64
N ALA A 434 -16.88 -23.26 33.80
CA ALA A 434 -17.16 -24.06 34.99
C ALA A 434 -16.29 -23.62 36.19
N ALA A 435 -16.78 -23.89 37.40
CA ALA A 435 -16.16 -23.41 38.65
C ALA A 435 -14.84 -24.12 39.03
N ASP A 436 -14.37 -25.08 38.23
CA ASP A 436 -13.09 -25.79 38.37
C ASP A 436 -11.92 -25.13 37.62
N VAL A 437 -12.19 -24.12 36.77
CA VAL A 437 -11.18 -23.45 35.94
C VAL A 437 -10.34 -22.46 36.73
N ASP A 438 -9.11 -22.86 37.11
CA ASP A 438 -8.09 -21.94 37.62
C ASP A 438 -7.42 -21.17 36.46
N ILE A 439 -7.88 -19.94 36.24
CA ILE A 439 -7.31 -18.99 35.26
C ILE A 439 -5.83 -18.68 35.56
N ASP A 440 -5.44 -18.65 36.84
CA ASP A 440 -4.07 -18.38 37.24
C ASP A 440 -3.15 -19.59 36.91
N GLU A 441 -3.66 -20.83 36.96
CA GLU A 441 -2.94 -22.02 36.47
C GLU A 441 -2.79 -22.05 34.95
N VAL A 442 -3.83 -21.67 34.19
CA VAL A 442 -3.74 -21.53 32.73
C VAL A 442 -2.71 -20.44 32.38
N ALA A 443 -2.71 -19.30 33.09
CA ALA A 443 -1.73 -18.23 32.90
C ALA A 443 -0.29 -18.60 33.31
N ARG A 444 -0.10 -19.52 34.27
CA ARG A 444 1.20 -20.13 34.60
C ARG A 444 1.70 -21.03 33.46
N ARG A 445 0.84 -21.87 32.89
CA ARG A 445 1.19 -22.83 31.82
C ARG A 445 1.41 -22.22 30.43
N THR A 446 0.94 -20.99 30.21
CA THR A 446 1.01 -20.27 28.93
C THR A 446 2.16 -19.26 28.86
N GLU A 447 3.27 -19.55 29.55
CA GLU A 447 4.49 -18.75 29.41
C GLU A 447 5.07 -18.84 27.98
N GLY A 448 5.48 -17.69 27.42
CA GLY A 448 5.94 -17.59 26.02
C GLY A 448 4.83 -17.53 24.95
N TYR A 449 3.55 -17.63 25.33
CA TYR A 449 2.44 -17.54 24.38
C TYR A 449 2.15 -16.09 23.98
N SER A 450 1.83 -15.87 22.70
CA SER A 450 1.27 -14.59 22.22
C SER A 450 -0.21 -14.42 22.60
N GLY A 451 -0.78 -13.24 22.37
CA GLY A 451 -2.22 -13.00 22.55
C GLY A 451 -3.09 -13.81 21.60
N ASP A 452 -2.61 -14.04 20.37
CA ASP A 452 -3.27 -14.93 19.41
C ASP A 452 -3.20 -16.40 19.85
N ASP A 453 -2.07 -16.84 20.40
CA ASP A 453 -1.93 -18.21 20.93
C ASP A 453 -2.87 -18.45 22.12
N LEU A 454 -2.96 -17.49 23.05
CA LEU A 454 -3.92 -17.51 24.17
C LEU A 454 -5.37 -17.53 23.70
N THR A 455 -5.69 -16.74 22.69
CA THR A 455 -7.01 -16.70 22.03
C THR A 455 -7.33 -18.04 21.37
N ASN A 456 -6.34 -18.69 20.76
CA ASN A 456 -6.48 -20.03 20.18
C ASN A 456 -6.60 -21.14 21.25
N VAL A 457 -5.93 -21.04 22.40
CA VAL A 457 -6.16 -21.95 23.55
C VAL A 457 -7.60 -21.82 24.05
N CYS A 458 -8.09 -20.61 24.28
CA CYS A 458 -9.47 -20.37 24.73
C CYS A 458 -10.51 -20.86 23.70
N ARG A 459 -10.22 -20.68 22.40
CA ARG A 459 -11.05 -21.20 21.29
C ARG A 459 -11.03 -22.72 21.20
N ASP A 460 -9.89 -23.39 21.38
CA ASP A 460 -9.84 -24.85 21.32
C ASP A 460 -10.56 -25.47 22.52
N ALA A 461 -10.36 -24.91 23.72
CA ALA A 461 -11.06 -25.31 24.95
C ALA A 461 -12.58 -25.19 24.80
N SER A 462 -13.11 -24.06 24.30
CA SER A 462 -14.56 -23.91 24.09
C SER A 462 -15.14 -24.83 23.01
N LEU A 463 -14.31 -25.33 22.09
CA LEU A 463 -14.70 -26.35 21.11
C LEU A 463 -14.58 -27.79 21.65
N ASN A 464 -13.86 -28.06 22.73
CA ASN A 464 -13.63 -29.43 23.23
C ASN A 464 -14.91 -30.07 23.83
N GLY A 465 -15.75 -29.30 24.53
CA GLY A 465 -17.11 -29.75 24.93
C GLY A 465 -17.99 -30.14 23.74
N MET A 466 -18.03 -29.28 22.70
CA MET A 466 -18.76 -29.57 21.45
C MET A 466 -18.21 -30.82 20.74
N ARG A 467 -16.88 -30.99 20.68
CA ARG A 467 -16.22 -32.18 20.11
C ARG A 467 -16.62 -33.45 20.87
N ARG A 468 -16.62 -33.44 22.21
CA ARG A 468 -17.12 -34.57 23.03
C ARG A 468 -18.58 -34.90 22.72
N LYS A 469 -19.45 -33.90 22.62
CA LYS A 469 -20.89 -34.09 22.30
C LYS A 469 -21.17 -34.59 20.89
N ILE A 470 -20.22 -34.44 19.95
CA ILE A 470 -20.32 -34.87 18.55
C ILE A 470 -19.62 -36.22 18.29
N ALA A 471 -18.60 -36.57 19.09
CA ALA A 471 -17.89 -37.83 18.96
C ALA A 471 -18.84 -39.04 19.00
N GLY A 472 -18.77 -39.88 17.96
CA GLY A 472 -19.61 -41.08 17.82
C GLY A 472 -20.99 -40.87 17.18
N LYS A 473 -21.39 -39.64 16.84
CA LYS A 473 -22.68 -39.37 16.18
C LYS A 473 -22.58 -39.28 14.65
N THR A 474 -23.66 -39.62 13.97
CA THR A 474 -23.79 -39.49 12.51
C THR A 474 -24.09 -38.05 12.09
N ARG A 475 -23.84 -37.75 10.81
CA ARG A 475 -24.02 -36.40 10.23
C ARG A 475 -25.41 -35.82 10.42
N ASP A 476 -26.45 -36.64 10.38
CA ASP A 476 -27.84 -36.19 10.45
C ASP A 476 -28.35 -36.11 11.89
N GLU A 477 -27.81 -36.91 12.81
CA GLU A 477 -28.00 -36.67 14.26
C GLU A 477 -27.38 -35.32 14.67
N ILE A 478 -26.17 -35.00 14.21
CA ILE A 478 -25.49 -33.73 14.51
C ILE A 478 -26.30 -32.51 14.02
N LYS A 479 -26.96 -32.60 12.85
CA LYS A 479 -27.86 -31.55 12.35
C LYS A 479 -29.11 -31.37 13.21
N ASN A 480 -29.59 -32.44 13.82
CA ASN A 480 -30.84 -32.48 14.58
C ASN A 480 -30.65 -32.17 16.08
N MET A 481 -29.41 -32.07 16.57
CA MET A 481 -29.13 -31.59 17.92
C MET A 481 -29.59 -30.14 18.11
N SER A 482 -30.21 -29.83 19.26
CA SER A 482 -30.55 -28.44 19.55
C SER A 482 -29.29 -27.63 19.86
N LYS A 483 -29.29 -26.34 19.49
CA LYS A 483 -28.21 -25.42 19.86
C LYS A 483 -28.07 -25.30 21.38
N ASP A 484 -29.19 -25.37 22.10
CA ASP A 484 -29.24 -25.18 23.54
C ASP A 484 -28.60 -26.34 24.32
N GLU A 485 -28.69 -27.58 23.81
CA GLU A 485 -27.98 -28.74 24.39
C GLU A 485 -26.46 -28.65 24.19
N ILE A 486 -26.00 -28.01 23.12
CA ILE A 486 -24.58 -27.79 22.86
C ILE A 486 -24.08 -26.62 23.71
N SER A 487 -24.82 -25.50 23.75
CA SER A 487 -24.44 -24.27 24.45
C SER A 487 -24.42 -24.37 25.97
N LYS A 488 -25.05 -25.40 26.56
CA LYS A 488 -25.07 -25.67 28.02
C LYS A 488 -23.93 -26.59 28.50
N ASP A 489 -22.85 -26.73 27.72
CA ASP A 489 -21.58 -27.25 28.26
C ASP A 489 -20.73 -26.05 28.73
N PRO A 490 -20.59 -25.80 30.03
CA PRO A 490 -19.61 -24.84 30.52
C PRO A 490 -18.20 -25.41 30.29
N VAL A 491 -17.26 -24.56 29.88
CA VAL A 491 -15.87 -24.98 29.62
C VAL A 491 -15.20 -25.33 30.95
N ALA A 492 -14.69 -26.56 31.06
CA ALA A 492 -14.07 -27.09 32.28
C ALA A 492 -12.54 -27.09 32.20
N MET A 493 -11.85 -27.29 33.32
CA MET A 493 -10.38 -27.23 33.36
C MET A 493 -9.73 -28.33 32.50
N CYS A 494 -10.41 -29.47 32.31
CA CYS A 494 -9.96 -30.52 31.40
C CYS A 494 -9.93 -30.08 29.92
N ASP A 495 -10.81 -29.17 29.49
CA ASP A 495 -10.84 -28.63 28.13
C ASP A 495 -9.62 -27.74 27.84
N PHE A 496 -9.19 -26.96 28.84
CA PHE A 496 -7.97 -26.17 28.79
C PHE A 496 -6.72 -27.06 28.81
N LEU A 497 -6.68 -28.10 29.65
CA LEU A 497 -5.57 -29.05 29.67
C LEU A 497 -5.42 -29.78 28.32
N GLU A 498 -6.52 -30.16 27.67
CA GLU A 498 -6.49 -30.75 26.32
C GLU A 498 -6.01 -29.72 25.28
N ALA A 499 -6.54 -28.49 25.30
CA ALA A 499 -6.13 -27.40 24.40
C ALA A 499 -4.62 -27.07 24.50
N LEU A 500 -4.09 -27.00 25.73
CA LEU A 500 -2.66 -26.73 26.01
C LEU A 500 -1.70 -27.82 25.52
N THR A 501 -2.19 -29.03 25.19
CA THR A 501 -1.36 -30.05 24.52
C THR A 501 -1.34 -29.92 22.99
N LYS A 502 -2.35 -29.28 22.41
CA LYS A 502 -2.52 -29.13 20.95
C LYS A 502 -1.94 -27.83 20.43
N VAL A 503 -2.22 -26.72 21.12
CA VAL A 503 -1.67 -25.41 20.81
C VAL A 503 -0.21 -25.38 21.28
N GLN A 504 0.65 -24.78 20.48
CA GLN A 504 2.06 -24.56 20.77
C GLN A 504 2.35 -23.06 20.61
N PRO A 505 3.30 -22.48 21.37
CA PRO A 505 3.62 -21.05 21.24
C PRO A 505 4.19 -20.74 19.85
N SER A 506 3.75 -19.62 19.26
CA SER A 506 4.14 -19.20 17.90
C SER A 506 5.49 -18.48 17.81
N VAL A 507 6.11 -18.14 18.94
CA VAL A 507 7.31 -17.30 19.03
C VAL A 507 8.41 -18.05 19.79
N SER A 508 9.64 -18.06 19.28
CA SER A 508 10.77 -18.69 19.98
C SER A 508 11.50 -17.72 20.90
N ALA A 509 12.21 -18.24 21.91
CA ALA A 509 13.03 -17.42 22.81
C ALA A 509 14.11 -16.61 22.07
N ALA A 510 14.66 -17.15 20.97
CA ALA A 510 15.63 -16.46 20.12
C ALA A 510 15.01 -15.28 19.35
N ASP A 511 13.71 -15.36 19.00
CA ASP A 511 13.00 -14.23 18.40
C ASP A 511 12.77 -13.11 19.42
N ILE A 512 12.51 -13.44 20.69
CA ILE A 512 12.38 -12.47 21.79
C ILE A 512 13.71 -11.74 21.99
N GLU A 513 14.82 -12.48 22.18
CA GLU A 513 16.17 -11.90 22.34
C GLU A 513 16.54 -11.00 21.16
N ARG A 514 16.21 -11.40 19.92
CA ARG A 514 16.44 -10.60 18.72
C ARG A 514 15.66 -9.29 18.71
N HIS A 515 14.42 -9.29 19.22
CA HIS A 515 13.61 -8.07 19.38
C HIS A 515 14.15 -7.17 20.49
N GLU A 516 14.50 -7.73 21.66
CA GLU A 516 15.05 -6.98 22.80
C GLU A 516 16.39 -6.33 22.45
N LYS A 517 17.26 -7.06 21.72
CA LYS A 517 18.51 -6.50 21.20
C LYS A 517 18.26 -5.32 20.24
N TRP A 518 17.32 -5.46 19.30
CA TRP A 518 16.97 -4.35 18.40
C TRP A 518 16.37 -3.16 19.16
N PHE A 519 15.58 -3.40 20.21
CA PHE A 519 15.07 -2.35 21.10
C PHE A 519 16.21 -1.65 21.87
N SER A 520 17.21 -2.38 22.34
CA SER A 520 18.40 -1.79 22.98
C SER A 520 19.27 -0.98 22.02
N GLU A 521 19.33 -1.35 20.74
CA GLU A 521 20.12 -0.63 19.72
C GLU A 521 19.38 0.57 19.10
N PHE A 522 18.05 0.47 18.91
CA PHE A 522 17.26 1.40 18.10
C PHE A 522 15.90 1.81 18.67
N GLY A 523 15.55 1.37 19.88
CA GLY A 523 14.29 1.71 20.54
C GLY A 523 14.16 3.19 20.93
N SER A 524 12.95 3.57 21.33
CA SER A 524 12.69 4.85 21.98
C SER A 524 12.07 4.63 23.35
N ALA A 525 12.85 4.88 24.41
CA ALA A 525 12.29 5.23 25.71
C ALA A 525 11.37 6.46 25.56
#